data_AF-A0A9X1KVF2-F1
#
_entry.id   AF-A0A9X1KVF2-F1
#
_cell.length_a   1.000
_cell.length_b   1.000
_cell.length_c   1.000
_cell.angle_alpha   90.00
_cell.angle_beta   90.00
_cell.angle_gamma   90.00
#
_symmetry.space_group_name_H-M   'P 1'
#
loop_
_entity.id
_entity.type
_entity.pdbx_description
1 polymer ?
#
loop_
_entity_poly.entity_id
_entity_poly.type
_entity_poly.pdbx_seq_one_letter_code
_entity_poly.pdbx_strand_id
1 'polypeptide(L)'
;MTIFRSFIVLLIIAGFFWACEEPNVRISNLDPGVSATFIDVDSLLSLDAAILDINAAITEINDSLVVIDSLITAGDPTDYTEEVAALNASKSALNSEKTVLNSNRTSVSNGKILIETITAAGASEIITFTESQSAYRLPLDPAADITDLFITYRGEINRVRFFYETDTLLNERTVRIVAQNLELASFDYDSAKFSCDTIECSSTNAKAVFYM
;
A
#
# COMPACT_ATOMS: atom_id res chain seq x y z
N MET A 1 -56.84 -28.98 58.32
CA MET A 1 -57.06 -27.75 57.54
C MET A 1 -55.74 -26.98 57.49
N THR A 2 -55.00 -27.26 56.42
CA THR A 2 -53.95 -26.43 55.78
C THR A 2 -52.90 -25.72 56.65
N ILE A 3 -52.00 -26.52 57.23
CA ILE A 3 -50.64 -26.15 57.71
C ILE A 3 -49.68 -25.86 56.52
N PHE A 4 -50.21 -25.37 55.40
CA PHE A 4 -49.55 -25.45 54.09
C PHE A 4 -49.13 -24.09 53.51
N ARG A 5 -49.10 -23.02 54.31
CA ARG A 5 -48.92 -21.64 53.80
C ARG A 5 -47.64 -20.91 54.20
N SER A 6 -46.86 -21.42 55.15
CA SER A 6 -45.74 -20.63 55.69
C SER A 6 -44.33 -21.10 55.33
N PHE A 7 -44.17 -22.16 54.53
CA PHE A 7 -42.84 -22.62 54.08
C PHE A 7 -42.56 -22.44 52.58
N ILE A 8 -43.55 -22.03 51.78
CA ILE A 8 -43.40 -21.78 50.33
C ILE A 8 -42.98 -20.34 50.02
N VAL A 9 -42.94 -19.44 51.02
CA VAL A 9 -42.48 -18.06 50.82
C VAL A 9 -40.95 -17.93 50.96
N LEU A 10 -40.26 -18.93 51.55
CA LEU A 10 -38.81 -18.88 51.73
C LEU A 10 -38.00 -19.42 50.53
N LEU A 11 -38.64 -20.02 49.52
CA LEU A 11 -37.96 -20.64 48.38
C LEU A 11 -38.14 -19.88 47.04
N ILE A 12 -38.79 -18.71 47.06
CA ILE A 12 -39.02 -17.88 45.85
C ILE A 12 -38.03 -16.70 45.77
N ILE A 13 -37.17 -16.50 46.77
CA ILE A 13 -36.18 -15.40 46.79
C ILE A 13 -34.79 -15.84 46.29
N ALA A 14 -34.56 -17.15 46.06
CA ALA A 14 -33.25 -17.66 45.61
C ALA A 14 -33.10 -17.81 44.08
N GLY A 15 -34.09 -17.39 43.27
CA GLY A 15 -34.13 -17.68 41.84
C GLY A 15 -33.84 -16.51 40.87
N PHE A 16 -33.68 -15.27 41.36
CA PHE A 16 -33.63 -14.08 40.47
C PHE A 16 -32.27 -13.38 40.38
N PHE A 17 -31.19 -14.01 40.85
CA PHE A 17 -29.82 -13.55 40.58
C PHE A 17 -29.11 -14.43 39.54
N TRP A 18 -29.81 -14.90 38.51
CA TRP A 18 -29.17 -14.94 37.19
C TRP A 18 -29.01 -13.49 36.76
N ALA A 19 -27.97 -12.85 37.31
CA ALA A 19 -27.42 -11.65 36.75
C ALA A 19 -27.20 -11.97 35.26
N CYS A 20 -28.00 -11.33 34.43
CA CYS A 20 -27.68 -11.10 33.04
C CYS A 20 -26.35 -10.35 33.10
N GLU A 21 -25.24 -11.08 33.07
CA GLU A 21 -23.94 -10.52 32.77
C GLU A 21 -24.11 -10.02 31.34
N GLU A 22 -24.46 -8.73 31.20
CA GLU A 22 -24.45 -8.06 29.90
C GLU A 22 -23.11 -8.43 29.28
N PRO A 23 -23.10 -9.15 28.15
CA PRO A 23 -21.84 -9.53 27.54
C PRO A 23 -21.10 -8.23 27.30
N ASN A 24 -19.98 -8.03 28.00
CA ASN A 24 -19.11 -6.89 27.80
C ASN A 24 -18.75 -6.87 26.32
N VAL A 25 -19.46 -6.04 25.55
CA VAL A 25 -19.25 -5.87 24.13
C VAL A 25 -17.90 -5.21 24.02
N ARG A 26 -16.89 -6.00 23.69
CA ARG A 26 -15.56 -5.47 23.43
C ARG A 26 -15.63 -4.79 22.08
N ILE A 27 -15.55 -3.47 22.07
CA ILE A 27 -15.33 -2.70 20.85
C ILE A 27 -13.97 -3.17 20.32
N SER A 28 -13.99 -3.89 19.22
CA SER A 28 -12.81 -4.46 18.58
C SER A 28 -12.79 -3.91 17.15
N ASN A 29 -11.72 -3.21 16.78
CA ASN A 29 -11.55 -2.45 15.54
C ASN A 29 -12.46 -1.24 15.38
N LEU A 30 -12.00 -0.11 15.93
CA LEU A 30 -12.65 1.20 15.85
C LEU A 30 -12.50 1.90 14.49
N ASP A 31 -11.53 1.50 13.65
CA ASP A 31 -11.06 2.43 12.63
C ASP A 31 -11.36 1.94 11.20
N PRO A 32 -12.39 2.47 10.52
CA PRO A 32 -12.55 2.27 9.10
C PRO A 32 -11.34 2.84 8.36
N GLY A 33 -10.99 2.28 7.20
CA GLY A 33 -9.78 2.70 6.51
C GLY A 33 -9.60 2.07 5.15
N VAL A 34 -9.03 2.82 4.22
CA VAL A 34 -8.78 2.43 2.82
C VAL A 34 -7.35 1.91 2.68
N SER A 35 -7.14 0.84 1.92
CA SER A 35 -5.79 0.42 1.55
C SER A 35 -5.29 1.25 0.37
N ALA A 36 -4.20 1.99 0.52
CA ALA A 36 -3.64 2.85 -0.51
C ALA A 36 -2.25 2.39 -0.96
N THR A 37 -2.03 2.34 -2.26
CA THR A 37 -0.72 2.16 -2.88
C THR A 37 -0.33 3.47 -3.57
N PHE A 38 0.92 3.88 -3.41
CA PHE A 38 1.45 5.11 -3.98
C PHE A 38 2.57 4.77 -4.98
N ILE A 39 2.50 5.31 -6.20
CA ILE A 39 3.44 5.02 -7.28
C ILE A 39 4.06 6.33 -7.74
N ASP A 40 5.36 6.49 -7.51
CA ASP A 40 6.17 7.63 -7.99
C ASP A 40 6.52 7.43 -9.46
N VAL A 41 5.80 8.15 -10.32
CA VAL A 41 5.91 8.08 -11.78
C VAL A 41 7.23 8.70 -12.25
N ASP A 42 7.69 9.78 -11.62
CA ASP A 42 8.95 10.43 -11.96
C ASP A 42 10.16 9.50 -11.71
N SER A 43 10.16 8.78 -10.59
CA SER A 43 11.17 7.75 -10.34
C SER A 43 11.12 6.63 -11.37
N LEU A 44 9.93 6.21 -11.81
CA LEU A 44 9.80 5.20 -12.86
C LEU A 44 10.37 5.68 -14.19
N LEU A 45 10.08 6.93 -14.58
CA LEU A 45 10.62 7.52 -15.80
C LEU A 45 12.14 7.63 -15.76
N SER A 46 12.70 8.05 -14.63
CA SER A 46 14.16 8.11 -14.42
C SER A 46 14.83 6.73 -14.52
N LEU A 47 14.22 5.71 -13.91
CA LEU A 47 14.71 4.33 -13.99
C LEU A 47 14.62 3.77 -15.42
N ASP A 48 13.53 4.05 -16.14
CA ASP A 48 13.34 3.62 -17.53
C ASP A 48 14.38 4.27 -18.46
N ALA A 49 14.68 5.55 -18.27
CA ALA A 49 15.74 6.24 -19.01
C ALA A 49 17.13 5.61 -18.74
N ALA A 50 17.49 5.37 -17.48
CA ALA A 50 18.76 4.73 -17.13
C ALA A 50 18.89 3.31 -17.72
N ILE A 51 17.80 2.53 -17.72
CA ILE A 51 17.78 1.19 -18.35
C ILE A 51 17.97 1.30 -19.87
N LEU A 52 17.39 2.31 -20.51
CA LEU A 52 17.55 2.57 -21.94
C LEU A 52 19.01 2.90 -22.29
N ASP A 53 19.66 3.74 -21.50
CA ASP A 53 21.07 4.11 -21.68
C ASP A 53 21.99 2.90 -21.56
N ILE A 54 21.77 2.03 -20.57
CA ILE A 54 22.53 0.77 -20.44
C ILE A 54 22.30 -0.15 -21.65
N ASN A 55 21.08 -0.23 -22.17
CA ASN A 55 20.81 -1.04 -23.37
C ASN A 55 21.56 -0.51 -24.60
N ALA A 56 21.64 0.82 -24.76
CA ALA A 56 22.41 1.44 -25.82
C ALA A 56 23.91 1.11 -25.69
N ALA A 57 24.49 1.25 -24.49
CA ALA A 57 25.90 0.91 -24.24
C ALA A 57 26.20 -0.59 -24.47
N ILE A 58 25.31 -1.49 -24.06
CA ILE A 58 25.45 -2.93 -24.36
C ILE A 58 25.41 -3.19 -25.87
N THR A 59 24.59 -2.45 -26.61
CA THR A 59 24.48 -2.57 -28.07
C THR A 59 25.78 -2.13 -28.74
N GLU A 60 26.35 -0.99 -28.34
CA GLU A 60 27.66 -0.52 -28.84
C GLU A 60 28.80 -1.51 -28.57
N ILE A 61 28.81 -2.15 -27.39
CA ILE A 61 29.77 -3.22 -27.09
C ILE A 61 29.56 -4.42 -28.01
N ASN A 62 28.32 -4.84 -28.25
CA ASN A 62 28.04 -5.96 -29.15
C ASN A 62 28.49 -5.65 -30.58
N ASP A 63 28.23 -4.44 -31.06
CA ASP A 63 28.65 -3.99 -32.39
C ASP A 63 30.19 -4.01 -32.51
N SER A 64 30.89 -3.54 -31.47
CA SER A 64 32.35 -3.59 -31.39
C SER A 64 32.90 -5.02 -31.43
N LEU A 65 32.27 -5.94 -30.69
CA LEU A 65 32.63 -7.37 -30.69
C LEU A 65 32.41 -8.00 -32.07
N VAL A 66 31.33 -7.66 -32.77
CA VAL A 66 31.06 -8.13 -34.14
C VAL A 66 32.12 -7.61 -35.11
N VAL A 67 32.56 -6.36 -34.98
CA VAL A 67 33.64 -5.81 -35.80
C VAL A 67 34.94 -6.58 -35.55
N ILE A 68 35.31 -6.80 -34.29
CA ILE A 68 36.52 -7.57 -33.94
C ILE A 68 36.46 -9.00 -34.52
N ASP A 69 35.33 -9.69 -34.37
CA ASP A 69 35.14 -11.04 -34.92
C ASP A 69 35.30 -11.07 -36.46
N SER A 70 34.81 -10.04 -37.13
CA SER A 70 34.97 -9.89 -38.59
C SER A 70 36.43 -9.67 -39.01
N LEU A 71 37.22 -8.92 -38.23
CA LEU A 71 38.64 -8.68 -38.49
C LEU A 71 39.47 -9.95 -38.28
N ILE A 72 39.20 -10.67 -37.19
CA ILE A 72 39.83 -11.98 -36.92
C ILE A 72 39.53 -12.95 -38.06
N THR A 73 38.27 -13.02 -38.51
CA THR A 73 37.84 -13.89 -39.62
C THR A 73 38.49 -13.48 -40.95
N ALA A 74 38.75 -12.19 -41.16
CA ALA A 74 39.46 -11.68 -42.34
C ALA A 74 40.98 -11.95 -42.31
N GLY A 75 41.52 -12.50 -41.22
CA GLY A 75 42.94 -12.82 -41.07
C GLY A 75 43.80 -11.64 -40.60
N ASP A 76 43.20 -10.66 -39.92
CA ASP A 76 43.96 -9.60 -39.23
C ASP A 76 44.93 -10.25 -38.20
N PRO A 77 46.24 -9.94 -38.26
CA PRO A 77 47.23 -10.53 -37.35
C PRO A 77 47.25 -9.92 -35.94
N THR A 78 46.44 -8.88 -35.68
CA THR A 78 46.35 -8.23 -34.36
C THR A 78 45.74 -9.18 -33.31
N ASP A 79 46.35 -9.25 -32.13
CA ASP A 79 45.79 -10.01 -31.00
C ASP A 79 44.76 -9.15 -30.26
N TYR A 80 43.47 -9.50 -30.39
CA TYR A 80 42.36 -8.80 -29.75
C TYR A 80 41.91 -9.45 -28.44
N THR A 81 42.66 -10.41 -27.89
CA THR A 81 42.22 -11.21 -26.73
C THR A 81 41.92 -10.34 -25.50
N GLU A 82 42.76 -9.34 -25.22
CA GLU A 82 42.58 -8.45 -24.07
C GLU A 82 41.40 -7.50 -24.28
N GLU A 83 41.23 -6.94 -25.48
CA GLU A 83 40.12 -6.07 -25.84
C GLU A 83 38.77 -6.80 -25.75
N VAL A 84 38.69 -8.02 -26.29
CA VAL A 84 37.50 -8.87 -26.20
C VAL A 84 37.17 -9.19 -24.75
N ALA A 85 38.18 -9.51 -23.93
CA ALA A 85 37.98 -9.77 -22.51
C ALA A 85 37.47 -8.52 -21.78
N ALA A 86 38.03 -7.34 -22.07
CA ALA A 86 37.61 -6.07 -21.49
C ALA A 86 36.18 -5.69 -21.89
N LEU A 87 35.82 -5.82 -23.17
CA LEU A 87 34.46 -5.57 -23.67
C LEU A 87 33.44 -6.51 -23.02
N ASN A 88 33.76 -7.80 -22.91
CA ASN A 88 32.89 -8.76 -22.23
C ASN A 88 32.75 -8.48 -20.73
N ALA A 89 33.82 -8.04 -20.06
CA ALA A 89 33.77 -7.63 -18.66
C ALA A 89 32.86 -6.40 -18.47
N SER A 90 33.00 -5.37 -19.30
CA SER A 90 32.15 -4.18 -19.30
C SER A 90 30.68 -4.53 -19.56
N LYS A 91 30.40 -5.39 -20.56
CA LYS A 91 29.05 -5.89 -20.84
C LYS A 91 28.47 -6.65 -19.65
N SER A 92 29.26 -7.46 -18.95
CA SER A 92 28.83 -8.18 -17.75
C SER A 92 28.45 -7.22 -16.62
N ALA A 93 29.29 -6.20 -16.37
CA ALA A 93 29.03 -5.17 -15.37
C ALA A 93 27.72 -4.39 -15.67
N LEU A 94 27.53 -3.96 -16.92
CA LEU A 94 26.31 -3.27 -17.36
C LEU A 94 25.05 -4.15 -17.20
N ASN A 95 25.13 -5.45 -17.50
CA ASN A 95 24.00 -6.36 -17.28
C ASN A 95 23.67 -6.54 -15.79
N SER A 96 24.68 -6.56 -14.93
CA SER A 96 24.50 -6.60 -13.48
C SER A 96 23.78 -5.34 -12.98
N GLU A 97 24.24 -4.16 -13.42
CA GLU A 97 23.62 -2.88 -13.08
C GLU A 97 22.17 -2.80 -13.58
N LYS A 98 21.92 -3.19 -14.83
CA LYS A 98 20.56 -3.29 -15.40
C LYS A 98 19.66 -4.19 -14.57
N THR A 99 20.18 -5.28 -14.01
CA THR A 99 19.40 -6.19 -13.14
C THR A 99 18.96 -5.47 -11.86
N VAL A 100 19.87 -4.70 -11.24
CA VAL A 100 19.56 -3.87 -10.07
C VAL A 100 18.51 -2.81 -10.39
N LEU A 101 18.66 -2.09 -11.51
CA LEU A 101 17.69 -1.07 -11.92
C LEU A 101 16.30 -1.66 -12.19
N ASN A 102 16.20 -2.83 -12.83
CA ASN A 102 14.92 -3.52 -13.05
C ASN A 102 14.26 -3.95 -11.73
N SER A 103 15.05 -4.38 -10.75
CA SER A 103 14.55 -4.70 -9.41
C SER A 103 13.99 -3.47 -8.69
N ASN A 104 14.72 -2.34 -8.77
CA ASN A 104 14.27 -1.06 -8.21
C ASN A 104 12.99 -0.59 -8.92
N ARG A 105 12.95 -0.64 -10.25
CA ARG A 105 11.78 -0.30 -11.06
C ARG A 105 10.56 -1.13 -10.65
N THR A 106 10.73 -2.45 -10.48
CA THR A 106 9.66 -3.34 -10.03
C THR A 106 9.18 -2.98 -8.62
N SER A 107 10.10 -2.59 -7.73
CA SER A 107 9.75 -2.16 -6.37
C SER A 107 8.90 -0.89 -6.40
N VAL A 108 9.32 0.13 -7.14
CA VAL A 108 8.59 1.41 -7.29
C VAL A 108 7.24 1.19 -7.99
N SER A 109 7.18 0.36 -9.04
CA SER A 109 5.93 0.09 -9.76
C SER A 109 4.90 -0.65 -8.91
N ASN A 110 5.36 -1.43 -7.93
CA ASN A 110 4.52 -2.08 -6.93
C ASN A 110 4.22 -1.17 -5.72
N GLY A 111 4.57 0.12 -5.83
CA GLY A 111 4.35 1.16 -4.84
C GLY A 111 5.16 1.00 -3.56
N LYS A 112 6.29 0.26 -3.59
CA LYS A 112 7.22 0.19 -2.46
C LYS A 112 8.00 1.50 -2.36
N ILE A 113 7.36 2.50 -1.77
CA ILE A 113 7.93 3.83 -1.51
C ILE A 113 7.86 4.12 -0.02
N LEU A 114 8.57 5.15 0.45
CA LEU A 114 8.44 5.64 1.83
C LEU A 114 7.49 6.85 1.84
N ILE A 115 6.29 6.65 2.38
CA ILE A 115 5.46 7.75 2.88
C ILE A 115 5.96 8.14 4.25
N GLU A 116 6.21 9.42 4.50
CA GLU A 116 6.80 9.90 5.76
C GLU A 116 5.73 9.95 6.85
N THR A 117 4.60 10.59 6.55
CA THR A 117 3.48 10.73 7.50
C THR A 117 2.13 10.66 6.84
N ILE A 118 1.13 10.17 7.58
CA ILE A 118 -0.29 10.29 7.26
C ILE A 118 -0.99 10.91 8.47
N THR A 119 -1.78 11.95 8.25
CA THR A 119 -2.59 12.60 9.29
C THR A 119 -3.96 12.99 8.73
N ALA A 120 -4.98 13.03 9.59
CA ALA A 120 -6.31 13.48 9.21
C ALA A 120 -6.59 14.90 9.71
N ALA A 121 -7.46 15.63 9.01
CA ALA A 121 -7.89 16.95 9.45
C ALA A 121 -8.53 16.88 10.84
N GLY A 122 -7.97 17.61 11.81
CA GLY A 122 -8.46 17.62 13.19
C GLY A 122 -8.02 16.42 14.03
N ALA A 123 -7.24 15.47 13.48
CA ALA A 123 -6.68 14.38 14.27
C ALA A 123 -5.59 14.87 15.23
N SER A 124 -5.58 14.30 16.43
CA SER A 124 -4.51 14.49 17.42
C SER A 124 -3.29 13.62 17.15
N GLU A 125 -3.40 12.63 16.26
CA GLU A 125 -2.37 11.65 15.96
C GLU A 125 -1.83 11.80 14.53
N ILE A 126 -0.52 11.63 14.39
CA ILE A 126 0.20 11.60 13.12
C ILE A 126 0.85 10.22 13.01
N ILE A 127 0.46 9.47 11.98
CA ILE A 127 1.05 8.16 11.71
C ILE A 127 2.36 8.41 10.96
N THR A 128 3.50 8.06 11.57
CA THR A 128 4.83 8.21 10.97
C THR A 128 5.36 6.87 10.52
N PHE A 129 6.00 6.82 9.35
CA PHE A 129 6.69 5.62 8.88
C PHE A 129 8.18 5.90 8.67
N THR A 130 9.00 4.89 8.98
CA THR A 130 10.46 4.93 8.82
C THR A 130 10.95 4.00 7.73
N GLU A 131 10.07 3.17 7.17
CA GLU A 131 10.38 2.15 6.18
C GLU A 131 9.39 2.19 5.02
N SER A 132 9.86 1.84 3.83
CA SER A 132 9.03 1.78 2.64
C SER A 132 8.05 0.61 2.68
N GLN A 133 6.81 0.83 2.25
CA GLN A 133 5.76 -0.18 2.19
C GLN A 133 5.07 -0.14 0.83
N SER A 134 4.51 -1.27 0.39
CA SER A 134 3.75 -1.36 -0.87
C SER A 134 2.28 -0.95 -0.72
N ALA A 135 1.80 -0.87 0.52
CA ALA A 135 0.45 -0.45 0.82
C ALA A 135 0.42 0.22 2.19
N TYR A 136 -0.39 1.25 2.30
CA TYR A 136 -0.59 2.05 3.49
C TYR A 136 -2.07 2.02 3.86
N ARG A 137 -2.37 1.96 5.15
CA ARG A 137 -3.74 2.11 5.62
C ARG A 137 -4.03 3.59 5.80
N LEU A 138 -4.97 4.11 5.03
CA LEU A 138 -5.52 5.45 5.19
C LEU A 138 -6.67 5.38 6.21
N PRO A 139 -6.50 5.92 7.43
CA PRO A 139 -7.56 5.92 8.43
C PRO A 139 -8.72 6.81 7.97
N LEU A 140 -9.95 6.45 8.33
CA LEU A 140 -11.15 7.25 8.08
C LEU A 140 -11.77 7.59 9.43
N ASP A 141 -12.26 8.81 9.59
CA ASP A 141 -12.90 9.26 10.82
C ASP A 141 -14.25 8.52 11.04
N PRO A 142 -14.37 7.68 12.07
CA PRO A 142 -15.61 6.97 12.35
C PRO A 142 -16.74 7.89 12.84
N ALA A 143 -16.45 9.16 13.13
CA ALA A 143 -17.43 10.15 13.62
C ALA A 143 -17.84 11.18 12.55
N ALA A 144 -17.36 11.04 11.30
CA ALA A 144 -17.68 11.94 10.20
C ALA A 144 -17.94 11.15 8.91
N ASP A 145 -18.75 11.73 8.02
CA ASP A 145 -19.03 11.19 6.67
C ASP A 145 -17.99 11.65 5.62
N ILE A 146 -17.04 12.48 6.05
CA ILE A 146 -15.99 13.06 5.23
C ILE A 146 -14.68 12.97 6.00
N THR A 147 -13.65 12.40 5.37
CA THR A 147 -12.28 12.47 5.91
C THR A 147 -11.37 13.19 4.92
N ASP A 148 -10.66 14.18 5.44
CA ASP A 148 -9.53 14.83 4.78
C ASP A 148 -8.22 14.27 5.35
N LEU A 149 -7.39 13.69 4.49
CA LEU A 149 -6.07 13.16 4.83
C LEU A 149 -4.97 13.99 4.19
N PHE A 150 -3.89 14.18 4.93
CA PHE A 150 -2.66 14.81 4.50
C PHE A 150 -1.55 13.76 4.56
N ILE A 151 -0.96 13.49 3.41
CA ILE A 151 0.09 12.49 3.21
C ILE A 151 1.37 13.22 2.82
N THR A 152 2.43 13.00 3.60
CA THR A 152 3.74 13.61 3.34
C THR A 152 4.64 12.62 2.61
N TYR A 153 5.18 13.07 1.48
CA TYR A 153 6.13 12.32 0.65
C TYR A 153 7.24 13.25 0.18
N ARG A 154 8.50 12.92 0.48
CA ARG A 154 9.67 13.75 0.15
C ARG A 154 9.55 15.19 0.66
N GLY A 155 8.97 15.37 1.84
CA GLY A 155 8.68 16.68 2.43
C GLY A 155 7.52 17.47 1.79
N GLU A 156 6.87 16.94 0.74
CA GLU A 156 5.68 17.54 0.15
C GLU A 156 4.41 16.96 0.76
N ILE A 157 3.44 17.82 1.06
CA ILE A 157 2.16 17.43 1.66
C ILE A 157 1.10 17.40 0.58
N ASN A 158 0.53 16.22 0.34
CA ASN A 158 -0.55 15.98 -0.60
C ASN A 158 -1.84 15.65 0.14
N ARG A 159 -2.98 16.12 -0.37
CA ARG A 159 -4.28 15.84 0.23
C ARG A 159 -5.03 14.74 -0.51
N VAL A 160 -5.76 13.94 0.26
CA VAL A 160 -6.79 13.00 -0.22
C VAL A 160 -8.06 13.19 0.58
N ARG A 161 -9.22 13.20 -0.09
CA ARG A 161 -10.53 13.31 0.54
C ARG A 161 -11.41 12.14 0.18
N PHE A 162 -12.05 11.55 1.19
CA PHE A 162 -13.05 10.51 1.01
C PHE A 162 -14.43 10.97 1.50
N PHE A 163 -15.47 10.54 0.80
CA PHE A 163 -16.86 10.56 1.27
C PHE A 163 -17.31 9.13 1.53
N TYR A 164 -18.10 8.92 2.58
CA TYR A 164 -18.65 7.63 2.92
C TYR A 164 -19.79 7.77 3.93
N GLU A 165 -20.53 6.70 4.12
CA GLU A 165 -21.51 6.57 5.19
C GLU A 165 -20.97 5.62 6.25
N THR A 166 -21.03 6.00 7.52
CA THR A 166 -20.64 5.10 8.60
C THR A 166 -21.79 4.16 8.96
N ASP A 167 -21.50 2.86 9.05
CA ASP A 167 -22.43 1.86 9.56
C ASP A 167 -21.81 1.11 10.73
N THR A 168 -22.66 0.70 11.69
CA THR A 168 -22.26 -0.04 12.88
C THR A 168 -22.72 -1.48 12.76
N LEU A 169 -21.77 -2.38 12.49
CA LEU A 169 -22.04 -3.81 12.44
C LEU A 169 -21.92 -4.42 13.84
N LEU A 170 -23.02 -5.01 14.30
CA LEU A 170 -23.11 -5.78 15.54
C LEU A 170 -22.98 -7.26 15.21
N ASN A 171 -21.91 -7.91 15.67
CA ASN A 171 -21.74 -9.35 15.49
C ASN A 171 -21.45 -10.05 16.81
N GLU A 172 -22.46 -10.71 17.37
CA GLU A 172 -22.56 -11.61 18.56
C GLU A 172 -21.82 -11.22 19.87
N ARG A 173 -20.90 -10.23 19.86
CA ARG A 173 -20.10 -9.65 20.96
C ARG A 173 -19.17 -8.50 20.53
N THR A 174 -19.08 -8.15 19.25
CA THR A 174 -18.24 -7.04 18.76
C THR A 174 -19.07 -5.97 18.05
N VAL A 175 -18.73 -4.72 18.35
CA VAL A 175 -19.17 -3.54 17.60
C VAL A 175 -18.05 -3.18 16.66
N ARG A 176 -18.34 -3.14 15.36
CA ARG A 176 -17.40 -2.71 14.32
C ARG A 176 -18.00 -1.56 13.54
N ILE A 177 -17.28 -0.46 13.44
CA ILE A 177 -17.64 0.65 12.55
C ILE A 177 -17.02 0.36 11.18
N VAL A 178 -17.83 0.46 10.13
CA VAL A 178 -17.40 0.31 8.74
C VAL A 178 -17.83 1.54 7.96
N ALA A 179 -17.00 1.96 7.02
CA ALA A 179 -17.43 2.94 6.03
C ALA A 179 -18.04 2.20 4.83
N GLN A 180 -19.22 2.60 4.41
CA GLN A 180 -19.96 2.13 3.25
C GLN A 180 -20.11 3.25 2.23
N ASN A 181 -20.48 2.90 0.99
CA ASN A 181 -20.65 3.85 -0.10
C ASN A 181 -19.42 4.76 -0.28
N LEU A 182 -18.24 4.17 -0.08
CA LEU A 182 -17.00 4.95 -0.04
C LEU A 182 -16.66 5.47 -1.44
N GLU A 183 -16.34 6.76 -1.52
CA GLU A 183 -16.01 7.49 -2.74
C GLU A 183 -14.74 8.32 -2.53
N LEU A 184 -13.87 8.34 -3.54
CA LEU A 184 -12.71 9.23 -3.60
C LEU A 184 -13.16 10.60 -4.15
N ALA A 185 -13.33 11.58 -3.26
CA ALA A 185 -13.92 12.87 -3.60
C ALA A 185 -12.94 13.83 -4.28
N SER A 186 -11.70 13.90 -3.79
CA SER A 186 -10.64 14.75 -4.37
C SER A 186 -9.25 14.28 -3.93
N PHE A 187 -8.24 14.60 -4.72
CA PHE A 187 -6.83 14.30 -4.44
C PHE A 187 -5.90 15.29 -5.15
N ASP A 188 -4.70 15.48 -4.60
CA ASP A 188 -3.68 16.40 -5.16
C ASP A 188 -2.66 15.71 -6.09
N TYR A 189 -2.78 14.39 -6.28
CA TYR A 189 -1.90 13.59 -7.13
C TYR A 189 -2.24 13.67 -8.63
N ASP A 190 -1.31 13.30 -9.51
CA ASP A 190 -1.51 13.31 -10.97
C ASP A 190 -2.73 12.50 -11.41
N SER A 191 -2.91 11.32 -10.82
CA SER A 191 -4.12 10.51 -11.02
C SER A 191 -4.35 9.53 -9.89
N ALA A 192 -5.57 9.03 -9.79
CA ALA A 192 -5.93 7.97 -8.86
C ALA A 192 -6.80 6.91 -9.54
N LYS A 193 -6.60 5.65 -9.14
CA LYS A 193 -7.53 4.56 -9.39
C LYS A 193 -8.13 4.13 -8.08
N PHE A 194 -9.44 4.05 -8.05
CA PHE A 194 -10.18 3.62 -6.87
C PHE A 194 -10.95 2.35 -7.21
N SER A 195 -10.77 1.29 -6.42
CA SER A 195 -11.26 -0.06 -6.74
C SER A 195 -12.78 -0.23 -6.57
N CYS A 196 -13.47 0.86 -6.30
CA CYS A 196 -14.88 0.88 -5.98
C CYS A 196 -15.56 1.85 -6.93
N ASP A 197 -16.32 1.26 -7.85
CA ASP A 197 -17.06 1.92 -8.92
C ASP A 197 -18.58 1.69 -8.78
N THR A 198 -19.02 1.12 -7.66
CA THR A 198 -20.42 0.70 -7.41
C THR A 198 -20.93 1.06 -6.00
N ILE A 199 -22.26 1.08 -5.87
CA ILE A 199 -23.08 1.52 -4.71
C ILE A 199 -22.95 0.58 -3.47
N GLU A 200 -21.90 -0.26 -3.37
CA GLU A 200 -21.72 -1.18 -2.23
C GLU A 200 -20.25 -1.29 -1.77
N CYS A 201 -19.46 -0.23 -1.98
CA CYS A 201 -18.08 -0.22 -1.54
C CYS A 201 -17.95 -0.07 -0.02
N SER A 202 -17.33 -1.05 0.64
CA SER A 202 -16.97 -0.96 2.05
C SER A 202 -15.47 -0.71 2.26
N SER A 203 -15.11 -0.07 3.37
CA SER A 203 -13.72 0.10 3.80
C SER A 203 -12.93 -1.20 3.96
N THR A 204 -13.61 -2.36 4.02
CA THR A 204 -12.91 -3.65 4.08
C THR A 204 -12.31 -4.03 2.72
N ASN A 205 -12.93 -3.58 1.63
CA ASN A 205 -12.57 -3.96 0.26
C ASN A 205 -12.00 -2.79 -0.55
N ALA A 206 -12.15 -1.55 -0.06
CA ALA A 206 -11.69 -0.35 -0.72
C ALA A 206 -10.16 -0.32 -0.88
N LYS A 207 -9.71 -0.16 -2.12
CA LYS A 207 -8.31 0.05 -2.48
C LYS A 207 -8.17 1.31 -3.33
N ALA A 208 -7.19 2.13 -3.02
CA ALA A 208 -6.80 3.29 -3.82
C ALA A 208 -5.38 3.08 -4.34
N VAL A 209 -5.14 3.49 -5.59
CA VAL A 209 -3.79 3.59 -6.16
C VAL A 209 -3.60 5.03 -6.61
N PHE A 210 -2.63 5.73 -6.02
CA PHE A 210 -2.29 7.10 -6.35
C PHE A 210 -1.01 7.13 -7.17
N TYR A 211 -1.04 7.83 -8.30
CA TYR A 211 0.11 8.09 -9.15
C TYR A 211 0.57 9.51 -8.88
N MET A 212 1.80 9.63 -8.38
CA MET A 212 2.44 10.88 -7.95
C MET A 212 3.69 11.17 -8.77
#